data_AF-I4DQ24-F1
#
_entry.id   AF-I4DQ24-F1
#
_cell.length_a   1.000
_cell.length_b   1.000
_cell.length_c   1.000
_cell.angle_alpha   90.00
_cell.angle_beta   90.00
_cell.angle_gamma   90.00
#
_symmetry.space_group_name_H-M   'P 1'
#
loop_
_entity.id
_entity.type
_entity.pdbx_description
1 polymer ?
#
loop_
_entity_poly.entity_id
_entity_poly.type
_entity_poly.pdbx_seq_one_letter_code
_entity_poly.pdbx_strand_id
1 'polypeptide(L)' 'MSVSDDVNPHSLAAKTEGFSGAELDALCHEAALNALEKDIDCQEVKMEHFEHVLIDFKPRTPQSLLKVYEEFALGQRSV' A
#
# COMPACT_ATOMS: atom_id res chain seq x y z
N MET A 1 10.38 14.20 2.40
CA MET A 1 11.31 13.31 1.70
C MET A 1 10.88 13.22 0.26
N SER A 2 11.83 13.22 -0.69
CA SER A 2 11.54 12.90 -2.08
C SER A 2 11.48 11.39 -2.28
N VAL A 3 11.01 10.97 -3.45
CA VAL A 3 11.09 9.58 -3.91
C VAL A 3 12.29 9.47 -4.84
N SER A 4 13.06 8.39 -4.70
CA SER A 4 14.20 8.10 -5.57
C SER A 4 13.72 7.53 -6.91
N ASP A 5 14.51 7.74 -7.97
CA ASP A 5 14.21 7.26 -9.34
C ASP A 5 14.17 5.73 -9.46
N ASP A 6 14.70 4.99 -8.48
CA ASP A 6 14.62 3.53 -8.42
C ASP A 6 13.22 3.00 -8.04
N VAL A 7 12.35 3.86 -7.52
CA VAL A 7 10.97 3.49 -7.16
C VAL A 7 10.14 3.35 -8.42
N ASN A 8 9.63 2.14 -8.66
CA ASN A 8 8.79 1.82 -9.81
C ASN A 8 7.30 1.80 -9.42
N PRO A 9 6.49 2.79 -9.86
CA PRO A 9 5.06 2.84 -9.53
C PRO A 9 4.27 1.64 -10.05
N HIS A 10 4.66 1.05 -11.18
CA HIS A 10 4.00 -0.14 -11.72
C HIS A 10 4.25 -1.38 -10.86
N SER A 11 5.46 -1.52 -10.31
CA SER A 11 5.77 -2.60 -9.36
C SER A 11 4.96 -2.45 -8.07
N LEU A 12 4.88 -1.22 -7.54
CA LEU A 12 4.06 -0.93 -6.36
C LEU A 12 2.59 -1.24 -6.62
N ALA A 13 2.03 -0.79 -7.75
CA ALA A 13 0.64 -1.06 -8.10
C ALA A 13 0.32 -2.57 -8.19
N ALA A 14 1.25 -3.38 -8.71
CA ALA A 14 1.08 -4.83 -8.76
C ALA A 14 1.15 -5.49 -7.38
N LYS A 15 1.94 -4.94 -6.45
CA LYS A 15 2.11 -5.46 -5.08
C LYS A 15 1.01 -5.00 -4.12
N THR A 16 0.27 -3.95 -4.47
CA THR A 16 -0.77 -3.35 -3.63
C THR A 16 -2.18 -3.58 -4.15
N GLU A 17 -2.39 -4.63 -4.95
CA GLU A 17 -3.73 -5.05 -5.35
C GLU A 17 -4.63 -5.27 -4.13
N GLY A 18 -5.82 -4.67 -4.15
CA GLY A 18 -6.77 -4.71 -3.03
C GLY A 18 -6.54 -3.65 -1.94
N PHE A 19 -5.50 -2.82 -2.06
CA PHE A 19 -5.30 -1.69 -1.16
C PHE A 19 -6.25 -0.54 -1.56
N SER A 20 -6.93 0.01 -0.57
CA SER A 20 -7.60 1.30 -0.60
C SER A 20 -6.60 2.46 -0.62
N GLY A 21 -7.08 3.65 -0.96
CA GLY A 21 -6.24 4.86 -0.93
C GLY A 21 -5.64 5.16 0.44
N ALA A 22 -6.34 4.85 1.53
CA ALA A 22 -5.83 5.03 2.89
C ALA A 22 -4.68 4.06 3.22
N GLU A 23 -4.70 2.86 2.66
CA GLU A 23 -3.61 1.89 2.84
C GLU A 23 -2.39 2.26 1.99
N LEU A 24 -2.60 2.81 0.80
CA LEU A 24 -1.50 3.36 -0.01
C LEU A 24 -0.82 4.55 0.68
N ASP A 25 -1.61 5.46 1.28
CA ASP A 25 -1.08 6.59 2.06
C ASP A 25 -0.26 6.10 3.26
N ALA A 26 -0.81 5.15 4.02
CA ALA A 26 -0.11 4.54 5.13
C ALA A 26 1.16 3.80 4.68
N LEU A 27 1.15 3.07 3.57
CA LEU A 27 2.34 2.43 3.00
C LEU A 27 3.45 3.45 2.69
N CYS A 28 3.11 4.58 2.05
CA CYS A 28 4.05 5.65 1.78
C CYS A 28 4.65 6.25 3.06
N HIS A 29 3.81 6.41 4.09
CA HIS A 29 4.25 6.93 5.38
C HIS A 29 5.21 5.96 6.08
N GLU A 30 4.87 4.68 6.16
CA GLU A 30 5.72 3.63 6.75
C GLU A 30 7.03 3.47 5.99
N ALA A 31 7.03 3.58 4.65
CA ALA A 31 8.26 3.52 3.86
C ALA A 31 9.19 4.72 4.14
N ALA A 32 8.63 5.91 4.34
CA ALA A 32 9.39 7.08 4.76
C ALA A 32 9.96 6.93 6.18
N LEU A 33 9.19 6.37 7.11
CA LEU A 33 9.67 6.07 8.46
C LEU A 33 10.79 5.01 8.44
N ASN A 34 10.63 3.94 7.67
CA ASN A 34 11.66 2.91 7.51
C ASN A 34 12.98 3.48 6.97
N ALA A 35 12.89 4.45 6.05
CA ALA A 35 14.06 5.15 5.53
C ALA A 35 14.78 5.96 6.63
N LEU A 36 14.03 6.74 7.40
CA LEU A 36 14.56 7.55 8.51
C LEU A 36 15.11 6.70 9.67
N GLU A 37 14.51 5.54 9.94
CA GLU A 37 15.01 4.59 10.95
C GLU A 37 16.35 3.98 10.56
N LYS A 38 16.59 3.76 9.26
CA LYS A 38 17.87 3.25 8.74
C LYS A 38 18.94 4.34 8.68
N ASP A 39 18.55 5.54 8.27
CA ASP A 39 19.42 6.71 8.15
C ASP A 39 18.62 8.00 8.36
N ILE A 40 18.89 8.68 9.48
CA ILE A 40 18.17 9.89 9.87
C ILE A 40 18.43 11.07 8.93
N ASP A 41 19.56 11.07 8.22
CA ASP A 41 19.95 12.12 7.28
C ASP A 41 19.44 11.84 5.85
N CYS A 42 18.76 10.71 5.63
CA CYS A 42 18.28 10.36 4.30
C CYS A 42 17.25 11.38 3.77
N GLN A 43 17.37 11.72 2.50
CA GLN A 43 16.49 12.69 1.84
C GLN A 43 15.44 12.01 0.95
N GLU A 44 15.69 10.75 0.57
CA GLU A 44 14.94 10.03 -0.44
C GLU A 44 14.46 8.67 0.04
N VAL A 45 13.20 8.34 -0.31
CA VAL A 45 12.65 7.00 -0.14
C VAL A 45 12.97 6.17 -1.39
N LYS A 46 13.68 5.06 -1.19
CA LYS A 46 14.04 4.08 -2.22
C LYS A 46 13.09 2.89 -2.26
N MET A 47 13.17 2.09 -3.31
CA MET A 47 12.31 0.92 -3.49
C MET A 47 12.47 -0.10 -2.35
N GLU A 48 13.68 -0.22 -1.79
CA GLU A 48 13.96 -1.14 -0.67
C GLU A 48 13.14 -0.84 0.60
N HIS A 49 12.74 0.42 0.82
CA HIS A 49 11.93 0.80 1.98
C HIS A 49 10.49 0.32 1.80
N PHE A 50 9.93 0.45 0.59
CA PHE A 50 8.62 -0.11 0.26
C PHE A 50 8.60 -1.63 0.36
N GLU A 51 9.62 -2.30 -0.20
CA GLU A 51 9.73 -3.75 -0.15
C GLU A 51 9.82 -4.26 1.29
N HIS A 52 10.49 -3.52 2.18
CA HIS A 52 10.58 -3.88 3.59
C HIS A 52 9.21 -3.81 4.30
N VAL A 53 8.46 -2.74 4.08
CA VAL A 53 7.13 -2.57 4.70
C VAL A 53 6.13 -3.60 4.15
N LEU A 54 6.16 -3.87 2.85
CA LEU A 54 5.24 -4.79 2.18
C LEU A 54 5.34 -6.25 2.64
N ILE A 55 6.38 -6.63 3.39
CA ILE A 55 6.51 -7.99 3.96
C ILE A 55 5.31 -8.31 4.86
N ASP A 56 4.91 -7.36 5.71
CA ASP A 56 3.87 -7.55 6.73
C ASP A 56 2.65 -6.63 6.54
N PHE A 57 2.71 -5.69 5.59
CA PHE A 57 1.64 -4.74 5.34
C PHE A 57 0.54 -5.37 4.47
N LYS A 58 -0.58 -5.73 5.11
CA LYS A 58 -1.73 -6.37 4.45
C LYS A 58 -2.89 -5.39 4.26
N PRO A 59 -3.75 -5.60 3.25
CA PRO A 59 -5.01 -4.90 3.15
C PRO A 59 -5.85 -5.15 4.42
N ARG A 60 -6.30 -4.06 5.02
CA ARG A 60 -7.28 -3.96 6.11
C ARG A 60 -8.71 -4.11 5.59
N THR A 61 -8.95 -3.91 4.30
CA THR A 61 -10.26 -4.14 3.67
C THR A 61 -10.46 -5.64 3.40
N PRO A 62 -11.37 -6.34 4.09
CA PRO A 62 -11.56 -7.77 3.87
C PRO A 62 -12.21 -8.04 2.51
N GLN A 63 -11.76 -9.07 1.81
CA GLN A 63 -12.34 -9.46 0.51
C GLN A 63 -13.83 -9.81 0.61
N SER A 64 -14.27 -10.35 1.75
CA SER A 64 -15.69 -10.63 2.01
C SER A 64 -16.55 -9.38 2.00
N LEU A 65 -16.02 -8.25 2.50
CA LEU A 65 -16.73 -6.98 2.51
C LEU A 65 -16.86 -6.43 1.10
N LEU A 66 -15.81 -6.52 0.29
CA LEU A 66 -15.84 -6.12 -1.13
C LEU A 66 -16.93 -6.88 -1.89
N LYS A 67 -17.01 -8.20 -1.69
CA LYS A 67 -18.02 -9.05 -2.33
C LYS A 67 -19.45 -8.62 -1.97
N VAL A 68 -19.71 -8.26 -0.71
CA VAL A 68 -21.04 -7.75 -0.30
C VAL A 68 -21.38 -6.46 -1.04
N TYR A 69 -20.43 -5.54 -1.20
CA TYR A 69 -20.65 -4.30 -1.95
C TYR A 69 -20.84 -4.54 -3.45
N GLU A 70 -20.13 -5.51 -4.04
CA GLU A 70 -20.32 -5.93 -5.43
C GLU A 70 -21.72 -6.52 -5.66
N GLU A 71 -22.17 -7.44 -4.80
CA GLU A 71 -23.51 -8.02 -4.85
C GLU A 71 -24.59 -6.93 -4.72
N PHE A 72 -24.41 -6.00 -3.77
CA PHE A 72 -25.30 -4.86 -3.58
C PHE A 72 -25.35 -3.97 -4.83
N ALA A 73 -24.21 -3.66 -5.44
CA ALA A 73 -24.13 -2.83 -6.65
C ALA A 73 -24.82 -3.49 -7.85
N LEU A 74 -24.82 -4.82 -7.92
CA LEU A 74 -25.52 -5.62 -8.94
C LEU A 74 -27.02 -5.81 -8.65
N GLY A 75 -27.54 -5.26 -7.54
CA GLY A 75 -28.93 -5.42 -7.12
C GLY A 75 -29.28 -6.83 -6.64
N GLN A 76 -28.26 -7.65 -6.35
CA GLN A 76 -28.46 -9.00 -5.81
C GLN A 76 -28.69 -8.86 -4.30
N ARG A 77 -29.82 -9.41 -3.83
CA ARG A 77 -30.10 -9.48 -2.39
C ARG A 77 -29.14 -10.50 -1.78
N SER A 78 -28.19 -10.05 -0.96
CA SER A 78 -27.41 -10.94 -0.10
C SER A 78 -28.42 -11.71 0.78
N VAL A 79 -28.44 -13.03 0.63
CA VAL A 79 -29.37 -13.95 1.31
C VAL A 79 -28.87 -14.26 2.71
#